data_AF-A0A1V0DHI6-F1
#
_entry.id   AF-A0A1V0DHI6-F1
#
_cell.length_a   1.000
_cell.length_b   1.000
_cell.length_c   1.000
_cell.angle_alpha   90.00
_cell.angle_beta   90.00
_cell.angle_gamma   90.00
#
_symmetry.space_group_name_H-M   'P 1'
#
loop_
_entity.id
_entity.type
_entity.pdbx_description
1 polymer ?
#
loop_
_entity_poly.entity_id
_entity_poly.type
_entity_poly.pdbx_seq_one_letter_code
_entity_poly.pdbx_strand_id
1 'polypeptide(L)'
;MSVIFLYLSLDELGRMHEWIGSLFARMVGVTGMAAWYVWVVPFGILLICFAISYARFLLCMGPKHRGRIMGAGALYVGGALGMELVTAWHALNNQSDSLSHAMLTTLEETLEMAGLVVFVYALLEYLRCHAEAIQVHLVSPANHE
;
A
#
# COMPACT_ATOMS: atom_id res chain seq x y z
N MET A 1 -0.66 -15.45 6.08
CA MET A 1 -1.38 -14.45 5.27
C MET A 1 -1.69 -13.18 6.05
N SER A 2 -2.10 -13.27 7.33
CA SER A 2 -2.33 -12.10 8.18
C SER A 2 -1.09 -11.23 8.44
N VAL A 3 0.11 -11.80 8.41
CA VAL A 3 1.38 -11.08 8.66
C VAL A 3 1.68 -10.01 7.59
N ILE A 4 1.38 -10.27 6.31
CA ILE A 4 1.62 -9.30 5.22
C ILE A 4 0.66 -8.12 5.36
N PHE A 5 -0.63 -8.38 5.62
CA PHE A 5 -1.60 -7.32 5.85
C PHE A 5 -1.34 -6.54 7.14
N LEU A 6 -0.81 -7.21 8.17
CA LEU A 6 -0.38 -6.56 9.40
C LEU A 6 0.82 -5.63 9.13
N TYR A 7 1.81 -6.10 8.38
CA TYR A 7 2.93 -5.26 7.92
C TYR A 7 2.43 -4.05 7.12
N LEU A 8 1.57 -4.26 6.12
CA LEU A 8 1.01 -3.19 5.30
C LEU A 8 0.22 -2.18 6.14
N SER A 9 -0.52 -2.65 7.15
CA SER A 9 -1.26 -1.75 8.05
C SER A 9 -0.32 -0.92 8.95
N LEU A 10 0.79 -1.51 9.40
CA LEU A 10 1.80 -0.79 10.17
C LEU A 10 2.56 0.20 9.30
N ASP A 11 2.85 -0.18 8.05
CA ASP A 11 3.52 0.68 7.08
C ASP A 11 2.72 1.96 6.85
N GLU A 12 1.42 1.81 6.63
CA GLU A 12 0.50 2.93 6.43
C GLU A 12 0.35 3.83 7.68
N LEU A 13 0.25 3.22 8.88
CA LEU A 13 0.16 3.98 10.13
C LEU A 13 1.43 4.79 10.44
N GLY A 14 2.59 4.24 10.09
CA GLY A 14 3.88 4.81 10.43
C GLY A 14 4.58 5.53 9.28
N ARG A 15 3.98 5.53 8.08
CA ARG A 15 4.64 5.88 6.80
C ARG A 15 6.03 5.24 6.70
N MET A 16 6.13 3.97 7.05
CA MET A 16 7.44 3.30 7.16
C MET A 16 8.18 3.26 5.83
N HIS A 17 7.46 3.23 4.71
CA HIS A 17 8.05 3.31 3.37
C HIS A 17 8.83 4.61 3.13
N GLU A 18 8.41 5.76 3.70
CA GLU A 18 9.18 7.02 3.62
C GLU A 18 10.52 6.89 4.37
N TRP A 19 10.47 6.32 5.57
CA TRP A 19 11.66 6.06 6.39
C TRP A 19 12.62 5.08 5.71
N ILE A 20 12.09 4.00 5.16
CA ILE A 20 12.86 2.98 4.44
C ILE A 20 13.51 3.60 3.19
N GLY A 21 12.76 4.41 2.43
CA GLY A 21 13.29 5.15 1.30
C GLY A 21 14.49 6.02 1.68
N SER A 22 14.37 6.79 2.76
CA SER A 22 15.46 7.66 3.28
C SER A 22 16.69 6.87 3.77
N LEU A 23 16.49 5.69 4.36
CA LEU A 23 17.57 4.82 4.82
C LEU A 23 18.29 4.15 3.64
N PHE A 24 17.53 3.70 2.64
CA PHE A 24 18.06 3.04 1.45
C PHE A 24 18.89 4.00 0.59
N ALA A 25 18.38 5.22 0.40
CA ALA A 25 19.12 6.36 -0.14
C ALA A 25 20.52 6.52 0.47
N ARG A 26 20.57 6.54 1.81
CA ARG A 26 21.80 6.73 2.57
C ARG A 26 22.75 5.54 2.47
N MET A 27 22.24 4.31 2.35
CA MET A 27 23.07 3.11 2.15
C MET A 27 23.70 3.04 0.76
N VAL A 28 22.96 3.44 -0.30
CA VAL A 28 23.46 3.41 -1.69
C VAL A 28 24.36 4.62 -1.99
N GLY A 29 24.47 5.58 -1.07
CA GLY A 29 25.30 6.78 -1.23
C GLY A 29 24.74 7.76 -2.26
N VAL A 30 23.43 7.66 -2.56
CA VAL A 30 22.75 8.57 -3.49
C VAL A 30 22.27 9.79 -2.72
N THR A 31 22.71 10.97 -3.13
CA THR A 31 22.32 12.24 -2.53
C THR A 31 21.45 13.04 -3.50
N GLY A 32 20.51 13.82 -2.98
CA GLY A 32 19.60 14.65 -3.79
C GLY A 32 18.31 13.91 -4.19
N MET A 33 17.60 14.41 -5.21
CA MET A 33 16.28 13.90 -5.59
C MET A 33 16.26 12.42 -5.98
N ALA A 34 17.33 11.91 -6.60
CA ALA A 34 17.43 10.50 -6.98
C ALA A 34 17.33 9.54 -5.79
N ALA A 35 17.69 9.99 -4.59
CA ALA A 35 17.67 9.21 -3.35
C ALA A 35 16.26 8.78 -2.95
N TRP A 36 15.26 9.64 -3.19
CA TRP A 36 13.85 9.39 -2.88
C TRP A 36 13.23 8.31 -3.76
N TYR A 37 13.79 8.04 -4.95
CA TYR A 37 13.19 7.14 -5.94
C TYR A 37 13.92 5.79 -6.06
N VAL A 38 15.05 5.60 -5.36
CA VAL A 38 15.83 4.36 -5.45
C VAL A 38 15.06 3.15 -4.92
N TRP A 39 14.26 3.33 -3.89
CA TRP A 39 13.50 2.25 -3.24
C TRP A 39 12.28 1.78 -4.05
N VAL A 40 11.81 2.61 -4.98
CA VAL A 40 10.65 2.36 -5.85
C VAL A 40 10.87 1.16 -6.75
N VAL A 41 12.09 0.99 -7.27
CA VAL A 41 12.43 -0.14 -8.15
C VAL A 41 12.35 -1.49 -7.43
N PRO A 42 13.02 -1.72 -6.29
CA PRO A 42 12.91 -2.98 -5.56
C PRO A 42 11.50 -3.23 -5.01
N PHE A 43 10.80 -2.20 -4.49
CA PHE A 43 9.44 -2.37 -3.99
C PHE A 43 8.42 -2.60 -5.12
N GLY A 44 8.61 -1.98 -6.28
CA GLY A 44 7.83 -2.25 -7.47
C GLY A 44 7.97 -3.69 -7.96
N ILE A 45 9.18 -4.27 -7.91
CA ILE A 45 9.40 -5.69 -8.22
C ILE A 45 8.66 -6.57 -7.21
N LEU A 46 8.79 -6.29 -5.91
CA LEU A 46 8.07 -7.04 -4.86
C LEU A 46 6.56 -6.96 -5.04
N LEU A 47 6.03 -5.78 -5.41
CA LEU A 47 4.62 -5.58 -5.71
C LEU A 47 4.16 -6.41 -6.91
N ILE A 48 4.96 -6.49 -7.98
CA ILE A 48 4.65 -7.35 -9.14
C ILE A 48 4.64 -8.82 -8.73
N CYS A 49 5.64 -9.27 -7.98
CA CYS A 49 5.68 -10.64 -7.45
C CYS A 49 4.44 -10.95 -6.58
N PHE A 50 4.07 -10.01 -5.71
CA PHE A 50 2.85 -10.09 -4.92
C PHE A 50 1.61 -10.19 -5.81
N ALA A 51 1.44 -9.29 -6.78
CA ALA A 51 0.30 -9.29 -7.70
C ALA A 51 0.19 -10.62 -8.48
N ILE A 52 1.30 -11.18 -8.96
CA ILE A 52 1.33 -12.49 -9.65
C ILE A 52 0.93 -13.62 -8.69
N SER A 53 1.48 -13.63 -7.47
CA SER A 53 1.18 -14.68 -6.48
C SER A 53 -0.30 -14.70 -6.10
N TYR A 54 -0.96 -13.53 -6.05
CA TYR A 54 -2.39 -13.40 -5.76
C TYR A 54 -3.27 -13.36 -7.01
N ALA A 55 -2.71 -13.34 -8.21
CA ALA A 55 -3.48 -13.27 -9.47
C ALA A 55 -4.42 -14.47 -9.59
N ARG A 56 -3.96 -15.67 -9.25
CA ARG A 56 -4.79 -16.88 -9.30
C ARG A 56 -5.99 -16.77 -8.36
N PHE A 57 -5.80 -16.25 -7.15
CA PHE A 57 -6.87 -16.03 -6.17
C PHE A 57 -7.87 -14.97 -6.67
N LEU A 58 -7.38 -13.84 -7.18
CA LEU A 58 -8.21 -12.78 -7.78
C LEU A 58 -9.02 -13.28 -8.97
N LEU A 59 -8.43 -14.11 -9.83
CA LEU A 59 -9.09 -14.65 -11.02
C LEU A 59 -10.13 -15.71 -10.69
N CYS A 60 -9.97 -16.45 -9.59
CA CYS A 60 -10.98 -17.38 -9.06
C CYS A 60 -12.18 -16.68 -8.42
N MET A 61 -12.09 -15.37 -8.12
CA MET A 61 -13.15 -14.62 -7.47
C MET A 61 -14.23 -14.16 -8.48
N GLY A 62 -15.48 -14.08 -8.03
CA GLY A 62 -16.59 -13.61 -8.88
C GLY A 62 -16.34 -12.21 -9.46
N PRO A 63 -16.83 -11.91 -10.69
CA PRO A 63 -16.45 -10.71 -11.45
C PRO A 63 -16.71 -9.38 -10.73
N LYS A 64 -17.77 -9.33 -9.89
CA LYS A 64 -18.11 -8.15 -9.07
C LYS A 64 -17.05 -7.84 -8.01
N HIS A 65 -16.53 -8.86 -7.33
CA HIS A 65 -15.54 -8.68 -6.27
C HIS A 65 -14.15 -8.40 -6.87
N ARG A 66 -13.81 -9.09 -7.96
CA ARG A 66 -12.56 -8.87 -8.71
C ARG A 66 -12.43 -7.42 -9.16
N GLY A 67 -13.48 -6.82 -9.74
CA GLY A 67 -13.44 -5.43 -10.17
C GLY A 67 -13.18 -4.44 -9.04
N ARG A 68 -13.76 -4.67 -7.85
CA ARG A 68 -13.55 -3.83 -6.67
C ARG A 68 -12.13 -3.95 -6.12
N ILE A 69 -11.60 -5.16 -6.02
CA ILE A 69 -10.21 -5.37 -5.54
C ILE A 69 -9.20 -4.80 -6.54
N MET A 70 -9.42 -5.00 -7.84
CA MET A 70 -8.54 -4.41 -8.86
C MET A 70 -8.61 -2.88 -8.87
N GLY A 71 -9.80 -2.29 -8.72
CA GLY A 71 -9.96 -0.85 -8.60
C GLY A 71 -9.28 -0.28 -7.34
N ALA A 72 -9.39 -0.99 -6.22
CA ALA A 72 -8.68 -0.63 -4.98
C ALA A 72 -7.17 -0.68 -5.15
N GLY A 73 -6.66 -1.74 -5.78
CA GLY A 73 -5.24 -1.87 -6.10
C GLY A 73 -4.75 -0.78 -7.06
N ALA A 74 -5.55 -0.41 -8.07
CA ALA A 74 -5.21 0.67 -8.99
C ALA A 74 -5.17 2.04 -8.30
N LEU A 75 -6.08 2.32 -7.36
CA LEU A 75 -6.05 3.54 -6.55
C LEU A 75 -4.83 3.57 -5.64
N TYR A 76 -4.56 2.48 -4.93
CA TYR A 76 -3.43 2.41 -3.99
C TYR A 76 -2.09 2.52 -4.71
N VAL A 77 -1.85 1.64 -5.69
CA VAL A 77 -0.59 1.60 -6.45
C VAL A 77 -0.43 2.82 -7.34
N GLY A 78 -1.53 3.32 -7.92
CA GLY A 78 -1.52 4.55 -8.71
C GLY A 78 -1.30 5.80 -7.87
N GLY A 79 -1.79 5.82 -6.63
CA GLY A 79 -1.43 6.79 -5.60
C GLY A 79 0.06 6.72 -5.33
N ALA A 80 0.55 5.62 -4.76
CA ALA A 80 1.94 5.42 -4.38
C ALA A 80 2.95 5.66 -5.52
N LEU A 81 2.98 4.76 -6.51
CA LEU A 81 3.97 4.81 -7.59
C LEU A 81 3.71 5.96 -8.56
N GLY A 82 2.44 6.24 -8.85
CA GLY A 82 2.08 7.27 -9.82
C GLY A 82 2.38 8.67 -9.28
N MET A 83 1.99 8.97 -8.04
CA MET A 83 2.25 10.27 -7.44
C MET A 83 3.71 10.45 -7.09
N GLU A 84 4.44 9.41 -6.69
CA GLU A 84 5.89 9.51 -6.53
C GLU A 84 6.58 9.97 -7.82
N LEU A 85 6.20 9.41 -8.97
CA LEU A 85 6.76 9.81 -10.27
C LEU A 85 6.38 11.24 -10.65
N VAL A 86 5.16 11.67 -10.36
CA VAL A 86 4.70 13.05 -10.60
C VAL A 86 5.47 14.02 -9.70
N THR A 87 5.64 13.69 -8.42
CA THR A 87 6.40 14.47 -7.45
C THR A 87 7.88 14.54 -7.86
N ALA A 88 8.46 13.45 -8.38
CA ALA A 88 9.81 13.41 -8.94
C ALA A 88 9.98 14.39 -10.10
N TRP A 89 9.06 14.35 -11.06
CA TRP A 89 9.07 15.21 -12.21
C TRP A 89 8.90 16.69 -11.82
N HIS A 90 7.99 16.97 -10.88
CA HIS A 90 7.78 18.32 -10.38
C HIS A 90 9.04 18.88 -9.70
N ALA A 91 9.67 18.07 -8.86
CA ALA A 91 10.87 18.43 -8.11
C ALA A 91 12.06 18.77 -9.04
N LEU A 92 12.23 18.03 -10.14
CA LEU A 92 13.30 18.28 -11.12
C LEU A 92 13.14 19.60 -11.91
N ASN A 93 11.91 20.08 -12.11
CA ASN A 93 11.63 21.24 -12.97
C ASN A 93 11.38 22.53 -12.20
N ASN A 94 10.76 22.46 -11.02
CA ASN A 94 10.43 23.61 -10.19
C ASN A 94 11.14 23.44 -8.86
N GLN A 95 12.27 24.11 -8.67
CA GLN A 95 13.07 24.08 -7.42
C GLN A 95 12.16 24.24 -6.19
N SER A 96 11.87 23.12 -5.52
CA SER A 96 11.42 22.96 -4.14
C SER A 96 10.37 23.96 -3.63
N ASP A 97 9.28 24.20 -4.37
CA ASP A 97 8.19 25.02 -3.85
C ASP A 97 7.40 24.23 -2.79
N SER A 98 7.55 24.58 -1.51
CA SER A 98 7.13 23.73 -0.39
C SER A 98 5.63 23.45 -0.37
N LEU A 99 4.82 24.39 -0.87
CA LEU A 99 3.37 24.25 -0.93
C LEU A 99 2.94 23.21 -1.96
N SER A 100 3.53 23.24 -3.17
CA SER A 100 3.21 22.30 -4.24
C SER A 100 3.56 20.86 -3.86
N HIS A 101 4.71 20.67 -3.20
CA HIS A 101 5.13 19.36 -2.71
C HIS A 101 4.18 18.84 -1.64
N ALA A 102 3.78 19.67 -0.67
CA ALA A 102 2.84 19.26 0.36
C ALA A 102 1.46 18.87 -0.22
N MET A 103 0.99 19.57 -1.27
CA MET A 103 -0.25 19.22 -1.95
C MET A 103 -0.15 17.88 -2.70
N LEU A 104 0.96 17.63 -3.40
CA LEU A 104 1.19 16.37 -4.11
C LEU A 104 1.27 15.19 -3.14
N THR A 105 2.01 15.33 -2.04
CA THR A 105 2.08 14.32 -0.97
C THR A 105 0.71 14.08 -0.32
N THR A 106 -0.07 15.14 -0.07
CA THR A 106 -1.43 14.97 0.48
C THR A 106 -2.33 14.20 -0.49
N LEU A 107 -2.20 14.45 -1.80
CA LEU A 107 -2.98 13.75 -2.82
C LEU A 107 -2.57 12.29 -2.93
N GLU A 108 -1.27 12.00 -2.88
CA GLU A 108 -0.68 10.65 -2.80
C GLU A 108 -1.29 9.86 -1.65
N GLU A 109 -1.15 10.36 -0.42
CA GLU A 109 -1.70 9.73 0.78
C GLU A 109 -3.23 9.55 0.69
N THR A 110 -3.93 10.54 0.14
CA THR A 110 -5.41 10.44 -0.02
C THR A 110 -5.80 9.31 -0.96
N LEU A 111 -5.06 9.13 -2.06
CA LEU A 111 -5.31 8.05 -3.02
C LEU A 111 -5.00 6.67 -2.42
N GLU A 112 -3.93 6.57 -1.64
CA GLU A 112 -3.58 5.36 -0.89
C GLU A 112 -4.67 4.99 0.12
N MET A 113 -5.09 5.93 0.97
CA MET A 113 -6.17 5.71 1.94
C MET A 113 -7.49 5.33 1.27
N ALA A 114 -7.84 6.01 0.16
CA ALA A 114 -9.03 5.68 -0.61
C ALA A 114 -8.97 4.26 -1.19
N GLY A 115 -7.82 3.88 -1.75
CA GLY A 115 -7.56 2.52 -2.23
C GLY A 115 -7.71 1.49 -1.11
N LEU A 116 -7.13 1.75 0.06
CA LEU A 116 -7.21 0.88 1.24
C LEU A 116 -8.65 0.70 1.73
N VAL A 117 -9.42 1.78 1.83
CA VAL A 117 -10.83 1.73 2.24
C VAL A 117 -11.66 0.90 1.27
N VAL A 118 -11.48 1.09 -0.05
CA VAL A 118 -12.17 0.30 -1.07
C VAL A 118 -11.75 -1.17 -1.00
N PHE A 119 -10.48 -1.46 -0.72
CA PHE A 119 -9.97 -2.82 -0.55
C PHE A 119 -10.63 -3.52 0.66
N VAL A 120 -10.64 -2.87 1.82
CA VAL A 120 -11.28 -3.40 3.03
C VAL A 120 -12.78 -3.62 2.81
N TYR A 121 -13.45 -2.66 2.19
CA TYR A 121 -14.87 -2.81 1.82
C TYR A 121 -15.10 -4.02 0.91
N ALA A 122 -14.26 -4.22 -0.11
CA ALA A 122 -14.35 -5.35 -1.01
C ALA A 122 -14.17 -6.71 -0.28
N LEU A 123 -13.26 -6.76 0.69
CA LEU A 123 -13.05 -7.95 1.54
C LEU A 123 -14.22 -8.23 2.48
N LEU A 124 -14.76 -7.20 3.13
CA LEU A 124 -15.93 -7.33 4.01
C LEU A 124 -17.17 -7.80 3.25
N GLU A 125 -17.40 -7.27 2.05
CA GLU A 125 -18.48 -7.75 1.19
C GLU A 125 -18.25 -9.20 0.76
N TYR A 126 -17.02 -9.56 0.38
CA TYR A 126 -16.68 -10.94 0.03
C TYR A 126 -16.96 -11.89 1.19
N LEU A 127 -16.58 -11.52 2.43
CA LEU A 127 -16.90 -12.28 3.63
C LEU A 127 -18.40 -12.39 3.88
N ARG A 128 -19.16 -11.29 3.75
CA ARG A 128 -20.63 -11.31 3.90
C ARG A 128 -21.30 -12.29 2.94
N CYS A 129 -20.77 -12.44 1.74
CA CYS A 129 -21.33 -13.33 0.73
C CYS A 129 -20.91 -14.80 0.87
N HIS A 130 -19.84 -15.11 1.60
CA HIS A 130 -19.28 -16.47 1.67
C HIS A 130 -19.20 -17.06 3.09
N ALA A 131 -19.35 -16.25 4.15
CA ALA A 131 -19.36 -16.71 5.53
C ALA A 131 -20.80 -16.71 6.06
N GLU A 132 -21.34 -17.90 6.36
CA GLU A 132 -22.66 -18.05 6.97
C GLU A 132 -22.67 -17.65 8.47
N ALA A 133 -21.56 -17.88 9.19
CA ALA A 133 -21.42 -17.51 10.59
C ALA A 133 -19.95 -17.25 10.95
N ILE A 134 -19.71 -16.26 11.82
CA ILE A 134 -18.39 -15.97 12.40
C ILE A 134 -18.39 -16.48 13.83
N GLN A 135 -17.60 -17.51 14.13
CA GLN A 135 -17.42 -18.01 15.50
C GLN A 135 -16.15 -17.40 16.11
N VAL A 136 -16.28 -16.72 17.25
CA VAL A 136 -15.16 -16.16 18.00
C VAL A 136 -14.94 -17.01 19.25
N HIS A 137 -13.83 -17.75 19.29
CA HIS A 137 -13.43 -18.52 20.46
C HIS A 137 -12.50 -17.68 21.34
N LEU A 138 -13.00 -17.25 22.50
CA LEU A 138 -12.19 -16.56 23.51
C LEU A 138 -11.45 -17.60 24.34
N VAL A 139 -10.13 -17.70 24.14
CA VAL A 139 -9.26 -18.51 25.00
C VAL A 139 -8.79 -17.64 26.15
N SER A 140 -9.32 -17.86 27.35
CA SER A 140 -8.79 -17.26 28.57
C SER A 140 -7.49 -17.99 28.94
N PRO A 141 -6.37 -17.27 29.19
CA PRO A 141 -5.18 -17.91 29.73
C PRO A 141 -5.52 -18.44 31.12
N ALA A 142 -5.27 -19.72 31.37
CA ALA A 142 -5.44 -20.31 32.69
C ALA A 142 -4.56 -19.57 33.70
N ASN A 143 -5.17 -19.10 34.78
CA ASN A 143 -4.47 -18.54 35.92
C ASN A 143 -3.53 -19.61 36.47
N HIS A 144 -2.22 -19.42 36.31
CA HIS A 144 -1.22 -20.18 37.04
C HIS A 144 -1.17 -19.62 38.47
N GLU A 145 -1.80 -20.33 39.41
CA GLU A 145 -1.57 -20.20 40.85
C GLU A 145 -0.19 -20.74 41.24
#